data_AF-A0AAQ6ACT7-F1
#
_entry.id   AF-A0AAQ6ACT7-F1
#
_cell.length_a   1.000
_cell.length_b   1.000
_cell.length_c   1.000
_cell.angle_alpha   90.00
_cell.angle_beta   90.00
_cell.angle_gamma   90.00
#
_symmetry.space_group_name_H-M   'P 1'
#
loop_
_entity.id
_entity.type
_entity.pdbx_description
1 polymer ?
#
loop_
_entity_poly.entity_id
_entity_poly.type
_entity_poly.pdbx_seq_one_letter_code
_entity_poly.pdbx_strand_id
1 'polypeptide(L)'
;MTSLTAKDKATVKAFWAQVSGKAADIGQDALGRMLIVYPQTKTYFAHWKDLGPNSAPVKKHGMTVMGGVADAVTKIDDLTAGLLNLSELHAFTLRIDPQNFKMTSLTAKDKATVKAFWAQVSGKAADIGKDALGRMLIVYPQTKTYFAHWKDLGPNSAPVKKHGMTVMGGVADAVTKIDDLTAGLLNLSELHAFTLRIDPQNFKMTSLTAKDKATVKAFWAQVSGRAEDIGKDALGRMLIVYPQTKTYFAHWKDLGPNSAPVKKHGMTVMGGVADAVTKIDDLTTGLLSLSELHAFTLRIDPQNFKILAHNILVVLAIMFPTEFTPEVHVCMDKFLAALARALAEKYR
;
A
#
# COMPACT_ATOMS: atom_id res chain seq x y z
N MET A 1 -10.89 6.33 -6.43
CA MET A 1 -10.60 7.76 -6.21
C MET A 1 -11.93 8.46 -6.28
N THR A 2 -12.36 9.17 -5.23
CA THR A 2 -13.33 10.26 -5.42
C THR A 2 -12.64 11.26 -6.35
N SER A 3 -13.19 11.41 -7.56
CA SER A 3 -12.64 12.31 -8.56
C SER A 3 -12.72 13.74 -8.03
N LEU A 4 -11.64 14.52 -8.16
CA LEU A 4 -11.68 15.98 -7.91
C LEU A 4 -12.93 16.57 -8.59
N THR A 5 -13.73 17.32 -7.84
CA THR A 5 -14.90 17.98 -8.43
C THR A 5 -14.45 19.03 -9.42
N ALA A 6 -15.33 19.47 -10.32
CA ALA A 6 -15.02 20.56 -11.25
C ALA A 6 -14.56 21.84 -10.52
N LYS A 7 -15.15 22.10 -9.34
CA LYS A 7 -14.77 23.22 -8.46
C LYS A 7 -13.34 23.04 -7.93
N ASP A 8 -12.99 21.86 -7.42
CA ASP A 8 -11.64 21.59 -6.90
C ASP A 8 -10.60 21.76 -8.00
N LYS A 9 -10.88 21.23 -9.19
CA LYS A 9 -9.99 21.36 -10.36
C LYS A 9 -9.77 22.83 -10.75
N ALA A 10 -10.83 23.63 -10.78
CA ALA A 10 -10.75 25.06 -11.08
C ALA A 10 -9.94 25.82 -10.01
N THR A 11 -10.17 25.52 -8.73
CA THR A 11 -9.41 26.11 -7.61
C THR A 11 -7.93 25.79 -7.70
N VAL A 12 -7.56 24.54 -8.00
CA VAL A 12 -6.16 24.12 -8.16
C VAL A 12 -5.50 24.85 -9.34
N LYS A 13 -6.18 24.92 -10.51
CA LYS A 13 -5.67 25.66 -11.68
C LYS A 13 -5.45 27.14 -11.36
N ALA A 14 -6.40 27.79 -10.69
CA ALA A 14 -6.31 29.20 -10.33
C ALA A 14 -5.16 29.47 -9.34
N PHE A 15 -5.04 28.64 -8.31
CA PHE A 15 -3.92 28.76 -7.35
C PHE A 15 -2.57 28.53 -8.03
N TRP A 16 -2.46 27.49 -8.87
CA TRP A 16 -1.23 27.22 -9.61
C TRP A 16 -0.81 28.39 -10.50
N ALA A 17 -1.75 29.04 -11.18
CA ALA A 17 -1.47 30.22 -12.00
C ALA A 17 -0.83 31.37 -11.19
N GLN A 18 -1.15 31.50 -9.91
CA GLN A 18 -0.57 32.53 -9.02
C GLN A 18 0.85 32.16 -8.55
N VAL A 19 1.16 30.87 -8.39
CA VAL A 19 2.42 30.42 -7.79
C VAL A 19 3.44 29.87 -8.79
N SER A 20 3.03 29.58 -10.03
CA SER A 20 3.87 28.95 -11.06
C SER A 20 5.14 29.74 -11.38
N GLY A 21 5.07 31.08 -11.36
CA GLY A 21 6.23 31.95 -11.54
C GLY A 21 7.31 31.82 -10.46
N LYS A 22 6.97 31.23 -9.30
CA LYS A 22 7.89 30.95 -8.18
C LYS A 22 8.12 29.45 -7.96
N ALA A 23 7.71 28.61 -8.90
CA ALA A 23 7.75 27.15 -8.74
C ALA A 23 9.15 26.64 -8.39
N ALA A 24 10.21 27.16 -9.01
CA ALA A 24 11.58 26.74 -8.71
C ALA A 24 11.98 27.01 -7.25
N ASP A 25 11.70 28.20 -6.75
CA ASP A 25 12.02 28.60 -5.36
C ASP A 25 11.21 27.80 -4.35
N ILE A 26 9.91 27.58 -4.65
CA ILE A 26 9.02 26.75 -3.81
C ILE A 26 9.54 25.32 -3.73
N GLY A 27 9.92 24.73 -4.88
CA GLY A 27 10.42 23.36 -4.94
C GLY A 27 11.73 23.18 -4.17
N GLN A 28 12.65 24.14 -4.30
CA GLN A 28 13.88 24.15 -3.52
C GLN A 28 13.60 24.24 -2.02
N ASP A 29 12.80 25.21 -1.59
CA ASP A 29 12.51 25.44 -0.16
C ASP A 29 11.80 24.22 0.45
N ALA A 30 10.81 23.65 -0.24
CA ALA A 30 10.09 22.46 0.19
C ALA A 30 11.03 21.26 0.37
N LEU A 31 11.88 20.98 -0.63
CA LEU A 31 12.83 19.87 -0.56
C LEU A 31 13.90 20.10 0.52
N GLY A 32 14.43 21.32 0.63
CA GLY A 32 15.38 21.69 1.67
C GLY A 32 14.80 21.50 3.08
N ARG A 33 13.56 21.96 3.31
CA ARG A 33 12.85 21.76 4.59
C ARG A 33 12.62 20.28 4.89
N MET A 34 12.21 19.49 3.90
CA MET A 34 12.00 18.05 4.08
C MET A 34 13.29 17.38 4.57
N LEU A 35 14.44 17.69 3.95
CA LEU A 35 15.73 17.10 4.34
C LEU A 35 16.17 17.53 5.75
N ILE A 36 15.81 18.74 6.20
CA ILE A 36 16.14 19.22 7.55
C ILE A 36 15.22 18.61 8.60
N VAL A 37 13.90 18.70 8.38
CA VAL A 37 12.88 18.30 9.36
C VAL A 37 12.77 16.78 9.47
N TYR A 38 12.96 16.06 8.37
CA TYR A 38 12.87 14.61 8.30
C TYR A 38 14.21 14.00 7.85
N PRO A 39 15.24 13.99 8.71
CA PRO A 39 16.59 13.59 8.33
C PRO A 39 16.69 12.17 7.78
N GLN A 40 15.76 11.26 8.12
CA GLN A 40 15.67 9.93 7.53
C GLN A 40 15.48 9.96 6.01
N THR A 41 14.89 11.02 5.45
CA THR A 41 14.69 11.16 4.00
C THR A 41 16.01 11.39 3.25
N LYS A 42 17.07 11.85 3.92
CA LYS A 42 18.40 12.01 3.31
C LYS A 42 18.97 10.70 2.76
N THR A 43 18.54 9.56 3.29
CA THR A 43 18.97 8.23 2.83
C THR A 43 18.66 8.00 1.34
N TYR A 44 17.56 8.54 0.83
CA TYR A 44 17.19 8.46 -0.59
C TYR A 44 18.09 9.32 -1.50
N PHE A 45 18.79 10.30 -0.93
CA PHE A 45 19.64 11.25 -1.65
C PHE A 45 21.13 11.10 -1.31
N ALA A 46 21.54 9.95 -0.77
CA ALA A 46 22.93 9.70 -0.38
C ALA A 46 23.95 9.81 -1.54
N HIS A 47 23.48 9.76 -2.78
CA HIS A 47 24.28 9.97 -3.98
C HIS A 47 24.58 11.45 -4.26
N TRP A 48 23.91 12.40 -3.60
CA TRP A 48 24.23 13.82 -3.70
C TRP A 48 25.36 14.17 -2.74
N LYS A 49 26.41 14.78 -3.27
CA LYS A 49 27.58 15.22 -2.48
C LYS A 49 27.26 16.33 -1.49
N ASP A 50 26.21 17.10 -1.75
CA ASP A 50 25.74 18.21 -0.91
C ASP A 50 24.22 18.14 -0.79
N LEU A 51 23.73 18.05 0.44
CA LEU A 51 22.32 18.00 0.81
C LEU A 51 21.86 19.28 1.52
N GLY A 52 22.68 20.33 1.49
CA GLY A 52 22.32 21.62 2.02
C GLY A 52 21.07 22.18 1.32
N PRO A 53 20.19 22.91 2.05
CA PRO A 53 18.91 23.42 1.51
C PRO A 53 19.08 24.38 0.31
N ASN A 54 20.27 24.93 0.12
CA ASN A 54 20.60 25.84 -0.98
C ASN A 54 21.55 25.23 -2.03
N SER A 55 21.87 23.94 -1.89
CA SER A 55 22.79 23.26 -2.78
C SER A 55 22.23 23.15 -4.21
N ALA A 56 23.11 23.13 -5.20
CA ALA A 56 22.74 22.95 -6.60
C ALA A 56 21.89 21.68 -6.87
N PRO A 57 22.18 20.49 -6.30
CA PRO A 57 21.34 19.32 -6.51
C PRO A 57 19.94 19.47 -5.89
N VAL A 58 19.81 20.05 -4.69
CA VAL A 58 18.50 20.31 -4.07
C VAL A 58 17.68 21.30 -4.91
N LYS A 59 18.30 22.38 -5.41
CA LYS A 59 17.67 23.34 -6.32
C LYS A 59 17.15 22.68 -7.59
N LYS A 60 18.02 21.92 -8.27
CA LYS A 60 17.70 21.26 -9.54
C LYS A 60 16.56 20.26 -9.35
N HIS A 61 16.63 19.44 -8.30
CA HIS A 61 15.59 18.43 -8.06
C HIS A 61 14.27 19.05 -7.60
N GLY A 62 14.31 20.09 -6.77
CA GLY A 62 13.12 20.86 -6.39
C GLY A 62 12.39 21.43 -7.61
N MET A 63 13.13 21.95 -8.60
CA MET A 63 12.55 22.37 -9.88
C MET A 63 11.91 21.21 -10.67
N THR A 64 12.56 20.04 -10.70
CA THR A 64 12.00 18.84 -11.34
C THR A 64 10.67 18.42 -10.69
N VAL A 65 10.60 18.42 -9.35
CA VAL A 65 9.37 18.11 -8.61
C VAL A 65 8.25 19.06 -9.01
N MET A 66 8.52 20.35 -9.05
CA MET A 66 7.51 21.36 -9.39
C MET A 66 7.12 21.35 -10.86
N GLY A 67 8.00 20.91 -11.77
CA GLY A 67 7.63 20.58 -13.14
C GLY A 67 6.60 19.45 -13.22
N GLY A 68 6.76 18.40 -12.42
CA GLY A 68 5.76 17.33 -12.29
C GLY A 68 4.42 17.83 -11.75
N VAL A 69 4.44 18.75 -10.78
CA VAL A 69 3.21 19.41 -10.30
C VAL A 69 2.55 20.23 -11.41
N ALA A 70 3.32 20.97 -12.21
CA ALA A 70 2.80 21.74 -13.35
C ALA A 70 2.09 20.85 -14.38
N ASP A 71 2.70 19.70 -14.70
CA ASP A 71 2.14 18.72 -15.62
C ASP A 71 0.85 18.10 -15.08
N ALA A 72 0.80 17.80 -13.78
CA ALA A 72 -0.39 17.29 -13.12
C ALA A 72 -1.53 18.31 -13.12
N VAL A 73 -1.25 19.59 -12.85
CA VAL A 73 -2.26 20.65 -12.91
C VAL A 73 -2.78 20.87 -14.33
N THR A 74 -1.89 20.80 -15.33
CA THR A 74 -2.27 20.92 -16.74
C THR A 74 -3.19 19.78 -17.16
N LYS A 75 -2.89 18.55 -16.70
CA LYS A 75 -3.67 17.34 -17.00
C LYS A 75 -4.58 16.93 -15.84
N ILE A 76 -5.13 17.88 -15.08
CA ILE A 76 -5.90 17.56 -13.86
C ILE A 76 -7.18 16.74 -14.12
N ASP A 77 -7.65 16.72 -15.37
CA ASP A 77 -8.76 15.91 -15.84
C ASP A 77 -8.37 14.45 -16.11
N ASP A 78 -7.08 14.19 -16.31
CA ASP A 78 -6.46 12.86 -16.48
C ASP A 78 -5.09 12.84 -15.76
N LEU A 79 -5.14 12.86 -14.42
CA LEU A 79 -3.93 12.87 -13.59
C LEU A 79 -3.06 11.65 -13.80
N THR A 80 -3.65 10.53 -14.22
CA THR A 80 -2.93 9.30 -14.55
C THR A 80 -1.98 9.55 -15.72
N ALA A 81 -2.46 10.15 -16.81
CA ALA A 81 -1.59 10.57 -17.91
C ALA A 81 -0.65 11.73 -17.52
N GLY A 82 -1.13 12.65 -16.67
CA GLY A 82 -0.36 13.79 -16.13
C GLY A 82 0.91 13.39 -15.40
N LEU A 83 0.83 12.34 -14.59
CA LEU A 83 1.89 11.91 -13.69
C LEU A 83 2.65 10.68 -14.19
N LEU A 84 2.31 10.13 -15.37
CA LEU A 84 2.88 8.88 -15.88
C LEU A 84 4.42 8.88 -15.87
N ASN A 85 5.04 9.89 -16.47
CA ASN A 85 6.51 9.99 -16.54
C ASN A 85 7.16 10.12 -15.14
N LEU A 86 6.49 10.81 -14.20
CA LEU A 86 6.98 10.96 -12.84
C LEU A 86 6.81 9.66 -12.04
N SER A 87 5.71 8.95 -12.26
CA SER A 87 5.41 7.64 -11.70
C SER A 87 6.44 6.60 -12.17
N GLU A 88 6.74 6.56 -13.47
CA GLU A 88 7.77 5.71 -14.05
C GLU A 88 9.16 6.03 -13.50
N LEU A 89 9.51 7.32 -13.36
CA LEU A 89 10.79 7.74 -12.77
C LEU A 89 10.94 7.25 -11.32
N HIS A 90 9.89 7.41 -10.50
CA HIS A 90 9.91 6.98 -9.10
C HIS A 90 9.94 5.45 -8.97
N ALA A 91 9.15 4.75 -9.79
CA ALA A 91 9.05 3.29 -9.76
C ALA A 91 10.30 2.58 -10.30
N PHE A 92 10.86 3.05 -11.42
CA PHE A 92 11.88 2.30 -12.16
C PHE A 92 13.30 2.84 -11.99
N THR A 93 13.48 4.15 -11.77
CA THR A 93 14.80 4.77 -11.68
C THR A 93 15.19 5.07 -10.23
N LEU A 94 14.33 5.77 -9.49
CA LEU A 94 14.65 6.22 -8.13
C LEU A 94 14.41 5.12 -7.09
N ARG A 95 13.63 4.09 -7.42
CA ARG A 95 13.25 2.99 -6.51
C ARG A 95 12.72 3.50 -5.17
N ILE A 96 12.13 4.68 -5.16
CA ILE A 96 11.42 5.23 -4.01
C ILE A 96 10.20 4.33 -3.82
N ASP A 97 10.00 3.83 -2.61
CA ASP A 97 8.94 2.86 -2.33
C ASP A 97 7.59 3.37 -2.89
N PRO A 98 6.96 2.62 -3.81
CA PRO A 98 5.63 2.91 -4.34
C PRO A 98 4.56 3.12 -3.27
N GLN A 99 4.78 2.70 -2.01
CA GLN A 99 3.96 3.06 -0.85
C GLN A 99 3.72 4.57 -0.71
N ASN A 100 4.61 5.41 -1.25
CA ASN A 100 4.46 6.87 -1.26
C ASN A 100 3.56 7.41 -2.39
N PHE A 101 3.25 6.60 -3.42
CA PHE A 101 2.42 6.99 -4.55
C PHE A 101 1.39 5.91 -4.85
N LYS A 102 0.13 6.14 -4.45
CA LYS A 102 -0.97 5.21 -4.70
C LYS A 102 -1.31 5.16 -6.20
N MET A 103 -0.65 4.32 -6.98
CA MET A 103 -1.08 3.96 -8.34
C MET A 103 -2.22 2.94 -8.26
N THR A 104 -3.39 3.30 -8.77
CA THR A 104 -4.55 2.43 -8.90
C THR A 104 -4.77 2.09 -10.37
N SER A 105 -4.45 0.85 -10.77
CA SER A 105 -4.71 0.18 -12.07
C SER A 105 -4.03 0.74 -13.34
N LEU A 106 -3.61 -0.16 -14.25
CA LEU A 106 -3.09 0.15 -15.58
C LEU A 106 -4.19 0.71 -16.49
N THR A 107 -3.91 1.76 -17.28
CA THR A 107 -4.85 2.28 -18.27
C THR A 107 -4.99 1.33 -19.47
N ALA A 108 -6.04 1.50 -20.29
CA ALA A 108 -6.19 0.71 -21.52
C ALA A 108 -5.00 0.85 -22.49
N LYS A 109 -4.41 2.06 -22.55
CA LYS A 109 -3.22 2.32 -23.36
C LYS A 109 -1.99 1.59 -22.83
N ASP A 110 -1.79 1.60 -21.50
CA ASP A 110 -0.67 0.89 -20.87
C ASP A 110 -0.79 -0.62 -21.11
N LYS A 111 -2.00 -1.16 -20.96
CA LYS A 111 -2.29 -2.57 -21.21
C LYS A 111 -2.01 -2.96 -22.66
N ALA A 112 -2.43 -2.13 -23.63
CA ALA A 112 -2.16 -2.35 -25.04
C ALA A 112 -0.66 -2.30 -25.35
N THR A 113 0.06 -1.35 -24.76
CA THR A 113 1.51 -1.20 -24.91
C THR A 113 2.25 -2.42 -24.37
N VAL A 114 1.88 -2.91 -23.18
CA VAL A 114 2.46 -4.12 -22.58
C VAL A 114 2.18 -5.35 -23.44
N LYS A 115 0.94 -5.52 -23.94
CA LYS A 115 0.58 -6.62 -24.85
C LYS A 115 1.42 -6.58 -26.14
N ALA A 116 1.58 -5.40 -26.74
CA ALA A 116 2.36 -5.21 -27.96
C ALA A 116 3.85 -5.50 -27.75
N PHE A 117 4.43 -5.02 -26.65
CA PHE A 117 5.82 -5.32 -26.30
C PHE A 117 6.01 -6.81 -26.03
N TRP A 118 5.12 -7.43 -25.26
CA TRP A 118 5.18 -8.87 -24.98
C TRP A 118 5.14 -9.71 -26.24
N ALA A 119 4.31 -9.35 -27.22
CA ALA A 119 4.25 -10.04 -28.51
C ALA A 119 5.63 -10.07 -29.23
N GLN A 120 6.44 -9.01 -29.09
CA GLN A 120 7.78 -8.94 -29.69
C GLN A 120 8.82 -9.81 -28.96
N VAL A 121 8.68 -9.99 -27.64
CA VAL A 121 9.71 -10.65 -26.80
C VAL A 121 9.35 -12.06 -26.37
N SER A 122 8.06 -12.44 -26.43
CA SER A 122 7.54 -13.70 -25.90
C SER A 122 8.22 -14.95 -26.48
N GLY A 123 8.56 -14.93 -27.78
CA GLY A 123 9.28 -16.03 -28.43
C GLY A 123 10.69 -16.29 -27.87
N LYS A 124 11.25 -15.32 -27.13
CA LYS A 124 12.56 -15.43 -26.45
C LYS A 124 12.44 -15.43 -24.93
N ALA A 125 11.22 -15.42 -24.37
CA ALA A 125 10.99 -15.21 -22.95
C ALA A 125 11.73 -16.24 -22.07
N ALA A 126 11.78 -17.51 -22.49
CA ALA A 126 12.49 -18.55 -21.75
C ALA A 126 14.00 -18.25 -21.66
N ASP A 127 14.63 -17.81 -22.76
CA ASP A 127 16.06 -17.50 -22.77
C ASP A 127 16.37 -16.19 -22.05
N ILE A 128 15.50 -15.19 -22.17
CA ILE A 128 15.55 -13.96 -21.38
C ILE A 128 15.50 -14.28 -19.88
N GLY A 129 14.60 -15.17 -19.46
CA GLY A 129 14.46 -15.55 -18.05
C GLY A 129 15.70 -16.26 -17.50
N LYS A 130 16.25 -17.21 -18.27
CA LYS A 130 17.50 -17.90 -17.93
C LYS A 130 18.66 -16.91 -17.72
N ASP A 131 18.86 -16.02 -18.70
CA ASP A 131 19.94 -15.03 -18.67
C ASP A 131 19.74 -14.00 -17.56
N ALA A 132 18.52 -13.46 -17.41
CA ALA A 132 18.20 -12.45 -16.40
C ALA A 132 18.45 -12.94 -14.97
N LEU A 133 18.00 -14.16 -14.62
CA LEU A 133 18.22 -14.69 -13.28
C LEU A 133 19.71 -15.00 -13.04
N GLY A 134 20.41 -15.54 -14.04
CA GLY A 134 21.85 -15.75 -13.98
C GLY A 134 22.62 -14.44 -13.73
N ARG A 135 22.30 -13.38 -14.48
CA ARG A 135 22.88 -12.04 -14.30
C ARG A 135 22.57 -11.46 -12.93
N MET A 136 21.34 -11.61 -12.44
CA MET A 136 20.95 -11.13 -11.12
C MET A 136 21.85 -11.70 -10.02
N LEU A 137 22.12 -13.01 -10.06
CA LEU A 137 22.98 -13.67 -9.07
C LEU A 137 24.47 -13.27 -9.18
N ILE A 138 24.92 -12.82 -10.36
CA ILE A 138 26.27 -12.28 -10.56
C ILE A 138 26.36 -10.85 -10.03
N VAL A 139 25.43 -9.99 -10.47
CA VAL A 139 25.43 -8.56 -10.18
C VAL A 139 25.09 -8.29 -8.72
N TYR A 140 24.25 -9.13 -8.11
CA TYR A 140 23.81 -9.02 -6.73
C TYR A 140 24.06 -10.34 -5.97
N PRO A 141 25.32 -10.67 -5.62
CA PRO A 141 25.67 -11.93 -4.99
C PRO A 141 24.91 -12.22 -3.69
N GLN A 142 24.53 -11.18 -2.94
CA GLN A 142 23.74 -11.28 -1.72
C GLN A 142 22.37 -11.97 -1.94
N THR A 143 21.82 -11.90 -3.15
CA THR A 143 20.54 -12.53 -3.48
C THR A 143 20.60 -14.06 -3.48
N LYS A 144 21.82 -14.64 -3.57
CA LYS A 144 22.03 -16.09 -3.47
C LYS A 144 21.53 -16.67 -2.14
N THR A 145 21.50 -15.86 -1.08
CA THR A 145 20.99 -16.28 0.24
C THR A 145 19.52 -16.71 0.19
N TYR A 146 18.70 -16.08 -0.67
CA TYR A 146 17.30 -16.46 -0.87
C TYR A 146 17.12 -17.82 -1.57
N PHE A 147 18.17 -18.29 -2.24
CA PHE A 147 18.18 -19.54 -2.99
C PHE A 147 19.10 -20.59 -2.35
N ALA A 148 19.40 -20.46 -1.06
CA ALA A 148 20.32 -21.37 -0.34
C ALA A 148 19.90 -22.86 -0.38
N HIS A 149 18.64 -23.14 -0.71
CA HIS A 149 18.12 -24.50 -0.91
C HIS A 149 18.55 -25.13 -2.25
N TRP A 150 19.05 -24.35 -3.22
CA TRP A 150 19.63 -24.88 -4.46
C TRP A 150 21.09 -25.26 -4.23
N LYS A 151 21.43 -26.52 -4.55
CA LYS A 151 22.78 -27.06 -4.41
C LYS A 151 23.80 -26.39 -5.33
N ASP A 152 23.35 -25.87 -6.48
CA ASP A 152 24.17 -25.16 -7.45
C ASP A 152 23.54 -23.80 -7.76
N LEU A 153 24.27 -22.73 -7.44
CA LEU A 153 23.87 -21.34 -7.67
C LEU A 153 24.72 -20.69 -8.77
N GLY A 154 25.41 -21.50 -9.58
CA GLY A 154 26.08 -21.04 -10.77
C GLY A 154 25.09 -20.35 -11.71
N PRO A 155 25.46 -19.23 -12.34
CA PRO A 155 24.55 -18.44 -13.19
C PRO A 155 24.01 -19.22 -14.39
N ASN A 156 24.70 -20.30 -14.79
CA ASN A 156 24.31 -21.20 -15.87
C ASN A 156 23.75 -22.54 -15.41
N SER A 157 23.59 -22.74 -14.10
CA SER A 157 23.14 -23.99 -13.51
C SER A 157 21.70 -24.33 -13.92
N ALA A 158 21.38 -25.62 -13.90
CA ALA A 158 20.03 -26.12 -14.18
C ALA A 158 18.94 -25.47 -13.29
N PRO A 159 19.09 -25.37 -11.95
CA PRO A 159 18.06 -24.74 -11.10
C PRO A 159 17.86 -23.26 -11.42
N VAL A 160 18.93 -22.49 -11.66
CA VAL A 160 18.83 -21.06 -12.02
C VAL A 160 18.14 -20.90 -13.36
N LYS A 161 18.52 -21.67 -14.38
CA LYS A 161 17.86 -21.63 -15.69
C LYS A 161 16.38 -22.01 -15.60
N LYS A 162 16.06 -23.06 -14.84
CA LYS A 162 14.69 -23.53 -14.64
C LYS A 162 13.83 -22.45 -13.98
N HIS A 163 14.32 -21.85 -12.90
CA HIS A 163 13.57 -20.82 -12.19
C HIS A 163 13.43 -19.54 -13.01
N GLY A 164 14.47 -19.14 -13.75
CA GLY A 164 14.40 -18.01 -14.68
C GLY A 164 13.31 -18.18 -15.74
N MET A 165 13.15 -19.39 -16.29
CA MET A 165 12.02 -19.70 -17.18
C MET A 165 10.67 -19.61 -16.46
N THR A 166 10.55 -20.12 -15.24
CA THR A 166 9.32 -20.04 -14.44
C THR A 166 8.89 -18.58 -14.20
N VAL A 167 9.84 -17.70 -13.90
CA VAL A 167 9.57 -16.26 -13.72
C VAL A 167 8.96 -15.67 -14.98
N MET A 168 9.53 -15.95 -16.15
CA MET A 168 9.00 -15.45 -17.42
C MET A 168 7.68 -16.09 -17.85
N GLY A 169 7.40 -17.33 -17.41
CA GLY A 169 6.07 -17.93 -17.49
C GLY A 169 5.03 -17.14 -16.69
N GLY A 170 5.38 -16.71 -15.47
CA GLY A 170 4.52 -15.83 -14.67
C GLY A 170 4.27 -14.47 -15.33
N VAL A 171 5.27 -13.89 -16.01
CA VAL A 171 5.10 -12.68 -16.81
C VAL A 171 4.13 -12.92 -17.97
N ALA A 172 4.25 -14.06 -18.66
CA ALA A 172 3.32 -14.43 -19.73
C ALA A 172 1.86 -14.50 -19.23
N ASP A 173 1.65 -15.15 -18.09
CA ASP A 173 0.33 -15.28 -17.47
C ASP A 173 -0.25 -13.93 -17.06
N ALA A 174 0.59 -13.03 -16.54
CA ALA A 174 0.21 -11.67 -16.18
C ALA A 174 -0.23 -10.86 -17.41
N VAL A 175 0.51 -10.95 -18.51
CA VAL A 175 0.18 -10.22 -19.75
C VAL A 175 -1.12 -10.76 -20.37
N THR A 176 -1.31 -12.08 -20.37
CA THR A 176 -2.55 -12.69 -20.88
C THR A 176 -3.77 -12.24 -20.06
N LYS A 177 -3.61 -12.10 -18.74
CA LYS A 177 -4.69 -11.68 -17.83
C LYS A 177 -4.53 -10.22 -17.38
N ILE A 178 -3.98 -9.34 -18.22
CA ILE A 178 -3.67 -7.96 -17.82
C ILE A 178 -4.92 -7.13 -17.42
N ASP A 179 -6.10 -7.60 -17.83
CA ASP A 179 -7.38 -7.01 -17.48
C ASP A 179 -7.90 -7.45 -16.10
N ASP A 180 -7.39 -8.58 -15.58
CA ASP A 180 -7.60 -9.07 -14.22
C ASP A 180 -6.30 -9.70 -13.69
N LEU A 181 -5.33 -8.83 -13.35
CA LEU A 181 -4.04 -9.26 -12.81
C LEU A 181 -4.17 -10.03 -11.50
N THR A 182 -5.27 -9.85 -10.77
CA THR A 182 -5.58 -10.60 -9.55
C THR A 182 -5.71 -12.09 -9.87
N ALA A 183 -6.52 -12.42 -10.87
CA ALA A 183 -6.61 -13.79 -11.38
C ALA A 183 -5.35 -14.23 -12.13
N GLY A 184 -4.71 -13.30 -12.86
CA GLY A 184 -3.46 -13.48 -13.60
C GLY A 184 -2.32 -14.05 -12.78
N LEU A 185 -2.11 -13.44 -11.61
CA LEU A 185 -0.97 -13.70 -10.76
C LEU A 185 -1.32 -14.57 -9.55
N LEU A 186 -2.56 -15.07 -9.44
CA LEU A 186 -3.01 -15.84 -8.28
C LEU A 186 -2.07 -17.01 -7.97
N ASN A 187 -1.75 -17.84 -8.97
CA ASN A 187 -0.85 -18.99 -8.78
C ASN A 187 0.55 -18.57 -8.33
N LEU A 188 1.06 -17.45 -8.84
CA LEU A 188 2.37 -16.92 -8.45
C LEU A 188 2.33 -16.30 -7.05
N SER A 189 1.23 -15.66 -6.69
CA SER A 189 0.98 -15.11 -5.36
C SER A 189 0.85 -16.22 -4.33
N GLU A 190 0.18 -17.33 -4.65
CA GLU A 190 0.09 -18.50 -3.79
C GLU A 190 1.46 -19.18 -3.61
N LEU A 191 2.24 -19.31 -4.68
CA LEU A 191 3.60 -19.83 -4.59
C LEU A 191 4.47 -18.99 -3.65
N HIS A 192 4.45 -17.66 -3.79
CA HIS A 192 5.23 -16.77 -2.93
C HIS A 192 4.74 -16.74 -1.48
N ALA A 193 3.43 -16.74 -1.26
CA ALA A 193 2.85 -16.66 0.08
C ALA A 193 2.98 -17.99 0.85
N PHE A 194 2.61 -19.12 0.25
CA PHE A 194 2.48 -20.39 0.96
C PHE A 194 3.70 -21.32 0.82
N THR A 195 4.50 -21.19 -0.27
CA THR A 195 5.68 -22.05 -0.49
C THR A 195 6.98 -21.35 -0.12
N LEU A 196 7.15 -20.09 -0.52
CA LEU A 196 8.40 -19.34 -0.31
C LEU A 196 8.41 -18.47 0.94
N ARG A 197 7.25 -18.30 1.61
CA ARG A 197 7.08 -17.51 2.85
C ARG A 197 7.64 -16.08 2.74
N ILE A 198 7.54 -15.46 1.57
CA ILE A 198 7.94 -14.07 1.34
C ILE A 198 6.86 -13.14 1.90
N ASP A 199 7.25 -12.11 2.68
CA ASP A 199 6.31 -11.18 3.34
C ASP A 199 5.35 -10.50 2.34
N PRO A 200 4.03 -10.67 2.49
CA PRO A 200 3.00 -10.05 1.64
C PRO A 200 2.97 -8.52 1.68
N GLN A 201 3.62 -7.88 2.65
CA GLN A 201 3.78 -6.42 2.69
C GLN A 201 4.46 -5.86 1.42
N ASN A 202 5.25 -6.68 0.71
CA ASN A 202 5.96 -6.29 -0.52
C ASN A 202 5.07 -6.27 -1.78
N PHE A 203 3.82 -6.75 -1.72
CA PHE A 203 2.91 -6.83 -2.87
C PHE A 203 1.46 -6.45 -2.47
N LYS A 204 1.21 -5.17 -2.18
CA LYS A 204 -0.15 -4.70 -1.81
C LYS A 204 -1.08 -4.57 -3.03
N MET A 205 -1.76 -5.66 -3.37
CA MET A 205 -3.06 -5.63 -4.06
C MET A 205 -4.16 -5.29 -3.04
N THR A 206 -4.79 -4.12 -3.19
CA THR A 206 -5.73 -3.55 -2.20
C THR A 206 -7.16 -4.12 -2.25
N SER A 207 -7.41 -5.10 -3.09
CA SER A 207 -8.67 -5.85 -3.17
C SER A 207 -8.56 -7.18 -2.43
N LEU A 208 -9.63 -7.57 -1.75
CA LEU A 208 -9.74 -8.90 -1.16
C LEU A 208 -10.07 -9.90 -2.29
N THR A 209 -9.21 -10.90 -2.47
CA THR A 209 -9.47 -12.04 -3.33
C THR A 209 -10.59 -12.90 -2.74
N ALA A 210 -11.17 -13.81 -3.54
CA ALA A 210 -12.15 -14.78 -3.03
C ALA A 210 -11.60 -15.60 -1.85
N LYS A 211 -10.31 -15.97 -1.90
CA LYS A 211 -9.61 -16.70 -0.83
C LYS A 211 -9.47 -15.86 0.43
N ASP A 212 -9.09 -14.58 0.31
CA ASP A 212 -9.02 -13.69 1.47
C ASP A 212 -10.40 -13.58 2.15
N LYS A 213 -11.46 -13.35 1.36
CA LYS A 213 -12.82 -13.23 1.87
C LYS A 213 -13.28 -14.50 2.59
N ALA A 214 -13.04 -15.67 1.98
CA ALA A 214 -13.38 -16.95 2.58
C ALA A 214 -12.61 -17.18 3.90
N THR A 215 -11.31 -16.86 3.91
CA THR A 215 -10.45 -17.00 5.10
C THR A 215 -10.90 -16.06 6.22
N VAL A 216 -11.21 -14.80 5.92
CA VAL A 216 -11.75 -13.83 6.90
C VAL A 216 -13.09 -14.32 7.46
N LYS A 217 -14.02 -14.77 6.61
CA LYS A 217 -15.31 -15.30 7.06
C LYS A 217 -15.14 -16.53 7.95
N ALA A 218 -14.29 -17.48 7.57
CA ALA A 218 -14.03 -18.70 8.32
C ALA A 218 -13.39 -18.41 9.69
N PHE A 219 -12.34 -17.58 9.72
CA PHE A 219 -11.69 -17.19 10.95
C PHE A 219 -12.64 -16.38 11.85
N TRP A 220 -13.39 -15.42 11.28
CA TRP A 220 -14.36 -14.64 12.04
C TRP A 220 -15.43 -15.53 12.68
N ALA A 221 -15.93 -16.56 11.97
CA ALA A 221 -16.89 -17.51 12.53
C ALA A 221 -16.35 -18.22 13.79
N GLN A 222 -15.05 -18.52 13.85
CA GLN A 222 -14.41 -19.14 15.00
C GLN A 222 -14.26 -18.17 16.19
N VAL A 223 -13.90 -16.91 15.92
CA VAL A 223 -13.54 -15.96 16.99
C VAL A 223 -14.67 -15.02 17.42
N SER A 224 -15.77 -14.95 16.64
CA SER A 224 -16.88 -14.01 16.87
C SER A 224 -17.53 -14.13 18.26
N GLY A 225 -17.52 -15.31 18.88
CA GLY A 225 -18.00 -15.50 20.27
C GLY A 225 -17.19 -14.72 21.32
N ARG A 226 -16.01 -14.20 20.96
CA ARG A 226 -15.16 -13.36 21.81
C ARG A 226 -15.04 -11.93 21.28
N ALA A 227 -15.88 -11.52 20.32
CA ALA A 227 -15.79 -10.21 19.67
C ALA A 227 -15.77 -9.05 20.69
N GLU A 228 -16.57 -9.13 21.75
CA GLU A 228 -16.56 -8.11 22.79
C GLU A 228 -15.23 -8.01 23.53
N ASP A 229 -14.63 -9.13 23.91
CA ASP A 229 -13.35 -9.17 24.62
C ASP A 229 -12.21 -8.65 23.74
N ILE A 230 -12.22 -9.02 22.46
CA ILE A 230 -11.28 -8.51 21.46
C ILE A 230 -11.35 -6.98 21.41
N GLY A 231 -12.57 -6.42 21.35
CA GLY A 231 -12.79 -4.99 21.27
C GLY A 231 -12.36 -4.23 22.52
N LYS A 232 -12.69 -4.77 23.70
CA LYS A 232 -12.29 -4.21 25.00
C LYS A 232 -10.76 -4.10 25.09
N ASP A 233 -10.04 -5.18 24.77
CA ASP A 233 -8.58 -5.19 24.84
C ASP A 233 -7.94 -4.31 23.74
N ALA A 234 -8.41 -4.41 22.49
CA ALA A 234 -7.84 -3.66 21.37
C ALA A 234 -7.96 -2.14 21.58
N LEU A 235 -9.11 -1.65 22.06
CA LEU A 235 -9.28 -0.22 22.34
C LEU A 235 -8.45 0.21 23.55
N GLY A 236 -8.39 -0.60 24.61
CA GLY A 236 -7.55 -0.34 25.78
C GLY A 236 -6.06 -0.21 25.40
N ARG A 237 -5.55 -1.13 24.58
CA ARG A 237 -4.17 -1.08 24.05
C ARG A 237 -3.92 0.15 23.21
N MET A 238 -4.85 0.50 22.32
CA MET A 238 -4.71 1.70 21.48
C MET A 238 -4.51 2.95 22.34
N LEU A 239 -5.31 3.14 23.38
CA LEU A 239 -5.20 4.31 24.25
C LEU A 239 -3.92 4.33 25.08
N ILE A 240 -3.35 3.18 25.45
CA ILE A 240 -2.08 3.11 26.17
C ILE A 240 -0.90 3.36 25.23
N VAL A 241 -0.82 2.57 24.15
CA VAL A 241 0.36 2.49 23.27
C VAL A 241 0.42 3.70 22.32
N TYR A 242 -0.72 4.29 22.01
CA TYR A 242 -0.84 5.46 21.13
C TYR A 242 -1.60 6.60 21.83
N PRO A 243 -0.98 7.28 22.82
CA PRO A 243 -1.65 8.28 23.65
C PRO A 243 -2.29 9.43 22.88
N GLN A 244 -1.79 9.76 21.68
CA GLN A 244 -2.37 10.77 20.80
C GLN A 244 -3.83 10.45 20.44
N THR A 245 -4.22 9.18 20.42
CA THR A 245 -5.60 8.76 20.13
C THR A 245 -6.59 9.14 21.23
N LYS A 246 -6.12 9.43 22.45
CA LYS A 246 -6.96 9.84 23.59
C LYS A 246 -7.71 11.14 23.33
N THR A 247 -7.20 12.01 22.44
CA THR A 247 -7.84 13.29 22.12
C THR A 247 -9.28 13.12 21.61
N TYR A 248 -9.57 12.01 20.91
CA TYR A 248 -10.91 11.73 20.38
C TYR A 248 -11.90 11.28 21.46
N PHE A 249 -11.40 10.93 22.65
CA PHE A 249 -12.16 10.40 23.78
C PHE A 249 -12.09 11.30 25.01
N ALA A 250 -11.64 12.55 24.88
CA ALA A 250 -11.45 13.49 26.00
C ALA A 250 -12.74 13.78 26.82
N HIS A 251 -13.91 13.46 26.26
CA HIS A 251 -15.20 13.58 26.94
C HIS A 251 -15.46 12.44 27.95
N TRP A 252 -14.68 11.35 27.93
CA TRP A 252 -14.76 10.30 28.94
C TRP A 252 -13.96 10.68 30.18
N LYS A 253 -14.59 10.56 31.35
CA LYS A 253 -13.96 10.84 32.65
C LYS A 253 -12.83 9.88 33.00
N ASP A 254 -12.87 8.65 32.46
CA ASP A 254 -11.87 7.61 32.70
C ASP A 254 -11.46 6.92 31.39
N LEU A 255 -10.20 7.15 31.00
CA LEU A 255 -9.56 6.57 29.81
C LEU A 255 -8.64 5.40 30.15
N GLY A 256 -8.73 4.85 31.37
CA GLY A 256 -8.02 3.64 31.75
C GLY A 256 -8.41 2.47 30.84
N PRO A 257 -7.46 1.56 30.52
CA PRO A 257 -7.71 0.45 29.59
C PRO A 257 -8.87 -0.47 29.99
N ASN A 258 -9.20 -0.51 31.29
CA ASN A 258 -10.24 -1.35 31.85
C ASN A 258 -11.51 -0.59 32.24
N SER A 259 -11.58 0.72 31.94
CA SER A 259 -12.70 1.56 32.33
C SER A 259 -13.98 1.13 31.62
N ALA A 260 -15.13 1.39 32.27
CA ALA A 260 -16.44 1.10 31.70
C ALA A 260 -16.67 1.73 30.31
N PRO A 261 -16.34 3.03 30.06
CA PRO A 261 -16.56 3.62 28.74
C PRO A 261 -15.64 3.02 27.66
N VAL A 262 -14.38 2.72 27.98
CA VAL A 262 -13.45 2.06 27.04
C VAL A 262 -13.97 0.68 26.67
N LYS A 263 -14.34 -0.13 27.67
CA LYS A 263 -14.91 -1.46 27.41
C LYS A 263 -16.18 -1.39 26.57
N LYS A 264 -17.10 -0.47 26.90
CA LYS A 264 -18.34 -0.27 26.16
C LYS A 264 -18.10 0.06 24.70
N HIS A 265 -17.20 1.01 24.43
CA HIS A 265 -16.93 1.44 23.07
C HIS A 265 -16.14 0.40 22.27
N GLY A 266 -15.23 -0.34 22.92
CA GLY A 266 -14.53 -1.46 22.29
C GLY A 266 -15.49 -2.52 21.75
N MET A 267 -16.57 -2.82 22.49
CA MET A 267 -17.65 -3.69 22.01
C MET A 267 -18.37 -3.09 20.79
N THR A 268 -18.68 -1.79 20.81
CA THR A 268 -19.29 -1.10 19.66
C THR A 268 -18.42 -1.18 18.40
N VAL A 269 -17.11 -0.98 18.54
CA VAL A 269 -16.14 -1.10 17.43
C VAL A 269 -16.21 -2.49 16.82
N MET A 270 -16.19 -3.54 17.64
CA MET A 270 -16.23 -4.91 17.12
C MET A 270 -17.60 -5.30 16.54
N GLY A 271 -18.69 -4.65 16.96
CA GLY A 271 -19.96 -4.71 16.24
C GLY A 271 -19.86 -4.17 14.82
N GLY A 272 -19.15 -3.05 14.62
CA GLY A 272 -18.86 -2.51 13.28
C GLY A 272 -17.95 -3.42 12.44
N VAL A 273 -16.96 -4.07 13.05
CA VAL A 273 -16.12 -5.08 12.38
C VAL A 273 -16.96 -6.30 11.96
N ALA A 274 -17.85 -6.77 12.83
CA ALA A 274 -18.76 -7.88 12.52
C ALA A 274 -19.64 -7.55 11.31
N ASP A 275 -20.25 -6.37 11.29
CA ASP A 275 -21.06 -5.88 10.17
C ASP A 275 -20.23 -5.79 8.88
N ALA A 276 -19.00 -5.28 8.95
CA ALA A 276 -18.09 -5.23 7.82
C ALA A 276 -17.75 -6.63 7.24
N VAL A 277 -17.63 -7.66 8.08
CA VAL A 277 -17.43 -9.05 7.58
C VAL A 277 -18.64 -9.53 6.77
N THR A 278 -19.86 -9.16 7.16
CA THR A 278 -21.07 -9.49 6.38
C THR A 278 -21.13 -8.75 5.03
N LYS A 279 -20.53 -7.55 4.98
CA LYS A 279 -20.50 -6.64 3.82
C LYS A 279 -19.18 -6.72 3.03
N ILE A 280 -18.39 -7.76 3.23
CA ILE A 280 -17.01 -7.87 2.71
C ILE A 280 -16.90 -7.82 1.18
N ASP A 281 -18.02 -8.05 0.47
CA ASP A 281 -18.11 -7.94 -0.98
C ASP A 281 -18.24 -6.50 -1.49
N ASP A 282 -18.83 -5.60 -0.70
CA ASP A 282 -18.93 -4.16 -0.96
C ASP A 282 -18.89 -3.34 0.35
N LEU A 283 -17.67 -3.17 0.88
CA LEU A 283 -17.44 -2.43 2.13
C LEU A 283 -17.75 -0.93 1.99
N THR A 284 -17.53 -0.35 0.81
CA THR A 284 -17.73 1.09 0.60
C THR A 284 -19.19 1.47 0.72
N THR A 285 -20.07 0.73 0.04
CA THR A 285 -21.52 0.94 0.18
C THR A 285 -22.00 0.48 1.55
N GLY A 286 -21.54 -0.69 2.00
CA GLY A 286 -22.00 -1.29 3.24
C GLY A 286 -21.70 -0.47 4.50
N LEU A 287 -20.60 0.30 4.51
CA LEU A 287 -20.16 1.11 5.66
C LEU A 287 -20.40 2.61 5.47
N LEU A 288 -21.19 3.01 4.48
CA LEU A 288 -21.43 4.40 4.11
C LEU A 288 -21.82 5.28 5.32
N SER A 289 -22.81 4.86 6.11
CA SER A 289 -23.25 5.62 7.29
C SER A 289 -22.17 5.73 8.37
N LEU A 290 -21.35 4.69 8.56
CA LEU A 290 -20.21 4.76 9.48
C LEU A 290 -19.13 5.71 8.92
N SER A 291 -18.90 5.73 7.61
CA SER A 291 -17.98 6.67 6.98
C SER A 291 -18.42 8.11 7.20
N GLU A 292 -19.70 8.42 6.98
CA GLU A 292 -20.28 9.76 7.21
C GLU A 292 -20.16 10.18 8.68
N LEU A 293 -20.49 9.29 9.61
CA LEU A 293 -20.33 9.55 11.04
C LEU A 293 -18.88 9.91 11.38
N HIS A 294 -17.93 9.11 10.92
CA HIS A 294 -16.51 9.36 11.20
C HIS A 294 -16.01 10.63 10.51
N ALA A 295 -16.41 10.88 9.27
CA ALA A 295 -15.94 12.01 8.47
C ALA A 295 -16.53 13.35 8.91
N PHE A 296 -17.84 13.43 9.11
CA PHE A 296 -18.54 14.70 9.27
C PHE A 296 -18.80 15.07 10.73
N THR A 297 -19.11 14.07 11.56
CA THR A 297 -19.44 14.27 12.98
C THR A 297 -18.20 14.13 13.86
N LEU A 298 -17.52 12.99 13.80
CA LEU A 298 -16.41 12.69 14.70
C LEU A 298 -15.08 13.30 14.24
N ARG A 299 -14.92 13.48 12.92
CA ARG A 299 -13.73 14.05 12.25
C ARG A 299 -12.43 13.38 12.72
N ILE A 300 -12.44 12.05 12.78
CA ILE A 300 -11.28 11.27 13.20
C ILE A 300 -10.21 11.34 12.10
N ASP A 301 -8.95 11.65 12.40
CA ASP A 301 -7.94 11.61 11.35
C ASP A 301 -7.81 10.16 10.82
N PRO A 302 -7.98 9.92 9.49
CA PRO A 302 -7.95 8.57 8.91
C PRO A 302 -6.68 7.76 9.21
N GLN A 303 -5.57 8.39 9.60
CA GLN A 303 -4.37 7.69 10.05
C GLN A 303 -4.63 6.80 11.28
N ASN A 304 -5.56 7.19 12.16
CA ASN A 304 -5.86 6.46 13.39
C ASN A 304 -6.59 5.13 13.14
N PHE A 305 -7.28 4.95 12.01
CA PHE A 305 -7.89 3.66 11.68
C PHE A 305 -6.85 2.54 11.55
N LYS A 306 -5.66 2.86 11.03
CA LYS A 306 -4.55 1.89 10.93
C LYS A 306 -4.01 1.51 12.30
N ILE A 307 -4.00 2.45 13.25
CA ILE A 307 -3.56 2.22 14.62
C ILE A 307 -4.52 1.23 15.29
N LEU A 308 -5.82 1.46 15.19
CA LEU A 308 -6.82 0.54 15.76
C LEU A 308 -6.78 -0.83 15.09
N ALA A 309 -6.67 -0.88 13.76
CA ALA A 309 -6.53 -2.12 13.01
C ALA A 309 -5.34 -2.97 13.49
N HIS A 310 -4.17 -2.33 13.71
CA HIS A 310 -3.01 -3.02 14.24
C HIS A 310 -3.26 -3.60 15.65
N ASN A 311 -3.89 -2.83 16.54
CA ASN A 311 -4.20 -3.31 17.89
C ASN A 311 -5.21 -4.49 17.86
N ILE A 312 -6.16 -4.51 16.91
CA ILE A 312 -7.05 -5.66 16.70
C ILE A 312 -6.24 -6.89 16.30
N LEU A 313 -5.30 -6.78 15.34
CA LEU A 313 -4.44 -7.90 14.93
C LEU A 313 -3.59 -8.44 16.09
N VAL A 314 -3.03 -7.56 16.92
CA VAL A 314 -2.26 -7.95 18.12
C VAL A 314 -3.13 -8.76 19.07
N VAL A 315 -4.36 -8.32 19.34
CA VAL A 315 -5.28 -9.02 20.25
C VAL A 315 -5.73 -10.36 19.68
N LEU A 316 -6.02 -10.42 18.37
CA LEU A 316 -6.34 -11.68 17.70
C LEU A 316 -5.19 -12.69 17.81
N ALA A 317 -3.94 -12.25 17.63
CA ALA A 317 -2.77 -13.10 17.78
C ALA A 317 -2.57 -13.62 19.22
N ILE A 318 -2.84 -12.77 20.22
CA ILE A 318 -2.72 -13.15 21.64
C ILE A 318 -3.82 -14.12 22.06
N MET A 319 -5.06 -13.89 21.62
CA MET A 319 -6.22 -14.67 22.06
C MET A 319 -6.39 -15.98 21.31
N PHE A 320 -5.93 -16.05 20.06
CA PHE A 320 -6.12 -17.20 19.16
C PHE A 320 -4.79 -17.62 18.52
N PRO A 321 -3.75 -17.94 19.30
CA PRO A 321 -2.41 -18.17 18.76
C PRO A 321 -2.33 -19.40 17.83
N THR A 322 -3.27 -20.34 17.96
CA THR A 322 -3.35 -21.53 17.10
C THR A 322 -4.09 -21.24 15.79
N GLU A 323 -5.20 -20.50 15.85
CA GLU A 323 -6.04 -20.18 14.70
C GLU A 323 -5.49 -18.99 13.88
N PHE A 324 -4.78 -18.06 14.53
CA PHE A 324 -4.18 -16.87 13.90
C PHE A 324 -2.86 -17.21 13.19
N THR A 325 -2.97 -18.12 12.22
CA THR A 325 -1.89 -18.54 11.32
C THR A 325 -1.37 -17.36 10.48
N PRO A 326 -0.15 -17.45 9.90
CA PRO A 326 0.37 -16.43 8.99
C PRO A 326 -0.61 -16.11 7.85
N GLU A 327 -1.29 -17.12 7.32
CA GLU A 327 -2.30 -16.99 6.27
C GLU A 327 -3.50 -16.15 6.72
N VAL A 328 -4.04 -16.46 7.90
CA VAL A 328 -5.15 -15.71 8.51
C VAL A 328 -4.72 -14.28 8.81
N HIS A 329 -3.52 -14.08 9.36
CA HIS A 329 -2.98 -12.76 9.67
C HIS A 329 -2.97 -11.86 8.44
N VAL A 330 -2.44 -12.35 7.31
CA VAL A 330 -2.37 -11.58 6.06
C VAL A 330 -3.77 -11.24 5.53
N CYS A 331 -4.70 -12.19 5.58
CA CYS A 331 -6.08 -11.95 5.13
C CYS A 331 -6.79 -10.92 6.01
N MET A 332 -6.60 -10.99 7.34
CA MET A 332 -7.18 -10.05 8.30
C MET A 332 -6.57 -8.65 8.19
N ASP A 333 -5.25 -8.52 7.98
CA ASP A 333 -4.61 -7.21 7.74
C ASP A 333 -5.18 -6.55 6.48
N LYS A 334 -5.27 -7.31 5.38
CA LYS A 334 -5.88 -6.82 4.13
C LYS A 334 -7.33 -6.39 4.33
N PHE A 335 -8.12 -7.16 5.09
CA PHE A 335 -9.51 -6.85 5.39
C PHE A 335 -9.63 -5.56 6.21
N LEU A 336 -8.88 -5.43 7.30
CA LEU A 336 -8.91 -4.23 8.14
C LEU A 336 -8.41 -2.99 7.39
N ALA A 337 -7.44 -3.15 6.48
CA ALA A 337 -6.98 -2.07 5.60
C ALA A 337 -8.06 -1.65 4.58
N ALA A 338 -8.87 -2.59 4.08
CA ALA A 338 -10.01 -2.30 3.20
C ALA A 338 -11.16 -1.64 3.97
N LEU A 339 -11.44 -2.09 5.19
CA LEU A 339 -12.42 -1.49 6.10
C LEU A 339 -12.03 -0.05 6.44
N ALA A 340 -10.78 0.19 6.85
CA ALA A 340 -10.28 1.54 7.14
C ALA A 340 -10.40 2.48 5.93
N ARG A 341 -10.20 1.96 4.71
CA ARG A 341 -10.40 2.72 3.47
C ARG A 341 -11.86 3.09 3.26
N ALA A 342 -12.79 2.15 3.47
CA ALA A 342 -14.22 2.39 3.36
C ALA A 342 -14.69 3.45 4.39
N LEU A 343 -14.20 3.40 5.62
CA LEU A 343 -14.49 4.44 6.62
C LEU A 343 -13.96 5.82 6.22
N ALA A 344 -12.83 5.88 5.51
CA ALA A 344 -12.22 7.11 5.06
C ALA A 344 -12.86 7.70 3.78
N GLU A 345 -13.83 7.01 3.16
CA GLU A 345 -14.36 7.38 1.84
C GLU A 345 -14.99 8.79 1.82
N LYS A 346 -15.73 9.18 2.86
CA LYS A 346 -16.46 10.46 2.92
C LYS A 346 -15.66 11.64 3.46
N TYR A 347 -14.35 11.48 3.72
CA TYR A 347 -13.52 12.59 4.20
C TYR A 347 -13.23 13.65 3.13
N ARG A 348 -13.30 13.30 1.83
CA ARG A 348 -13.00 14.21 0.72
C ARG A 348 -13.59 13.77 -0.63
#